data_AF-X1GV18-F1
#
_entry.id   AF-X1GV18-F1
#
_cell.length_a   1.000
_cell.length_b   1.000
_cell.length_c   1.000
_cell.angle_alpha   90.00
_cell.angle_beta   90.00
_cell.angle_gamma   90.00
#
_symmetry.space_group_name_H-M   'P 1'
#
loop_
_entity.id
_entity.type
_entity.pdbx_description
1 polymer ?
#
loop_
_entity_poly.entity_id
_entity_poly.type
_entity_poly.pdbx_seq_one_letter_code
_entity_poly.pdbx_strand_id
1 'polypeptide(L)' 'AIPMAARVAQIEGQKANPRNFLLMHAMGPNMAGAIGCSVAAGIFLTMVPATIL' A
#
# COMPACT_ATOMS: atom_id res chain seq x y z
N ALA A 1 -4.26 -2.35 -2.45
CA ALA A 1 -4.41 -3.24 -3.62
C ALA A 1 -3.06 -3.90 -3.94
N ILE A 2 -2.84 -5.12 -3.41
CA ILE A 2 -1.61 -5.90 -3.57
C ILE A 2 -1.89 -7.03 -4.58
N PRO A 3 -1.02 -7.32 -5.57
CA PRO A 3 0.27 -6.68 -5.90
C PRO A 3 0.14 -5.52 -6.91
N MET A 4 -1.08 -5.15 -7.28
CA MET A 4 -1.34 -4.34 -8.48
C MET A 4 -0.72 -2.92 -8.44
N ALA A 5 -0.68 -2.27 -7.27
CA ALA A 5 -0.05 -0.94 -7.15
C ALA A 5 1.45 -0.94 -7.49
N ALA A 6 2.20 -1.99 -7.10
CA ALA A 6 3.61 -2.12 -7.44
C ALA A 6 3.83 -2.39 -8.94
N ARG A 7 2.91 -3.11 -9.59
CA ARG A 7 2.93 -3.32 -11.05
C ARG A 7 2.62 -2.05 -11.83
N VAL A 8 1.68 -1.23 -11.38
CA VAL A 8 1.40 0.07 -12.02
C VAL A 8 2.63 0.99 -11.91
N ALA A 9 3.26 1.05 -10.73
CA ALA A 9 4.51 1.79 -10.55
C ALA A 9 5.64 1.30 -11.49
N GLN A 10 5.75 -0.01 -11.72
CA GLN A 10 6.68 -0.58 -12.70
C GLN A 10 6.36 -0.13 -14.13
N ILE A 11 5.09 -0.17 -14.54
CA ILE A 11 4.67 0.23 -15.90
C ILE A 11 4.98 1.72 -16.13
N GLU A 12 4.61 2.59 -15.19
CA GLU A 12 4.89 4.03 -15.31
C GLU A 12 6.39 4.35 -15.24
N GLY A 13 7.15 3.65 -14.38
CA GLY A 13 8.60 3.79 -14.32
C GLY A 13 9.32 3.37 -15.60
N GLN A 14 8.80 2.34 -16.27
CA GLN A 14 9.32 1.86 -17.55
C GLN A 14 9.02 2.83 -18.70
N LYS A 15 7.89 3.55 -18.66
CA LYS A 15 7.59 4.62 -19.62
C LYS A 15 8.55 5.80 -19.49
N ALA A 16 8.92 6.17 -18.26
CA ALA A 16 9.87 7.25 -18.00
C ALA A 16 11.32 6.83 -18.27
N ASN A 17 11.70 5.60 -17.89
CA ASN A 17 13.01 5.02 -18.16
C ASN A 17 12.90 3.49 -18.31
N PRO A 18 13.14 2.93 -19.51
CA PRO A 18 12.98 1.50 -19.77
C PRO A 18 14.02 0.63 -19.04
N ARG A 19 15.09 1.20 -18.48
CA ARG A 19 16.05 0.46 -17.64
C ARG A 19 15.69 0.46 -16.16
N ASN A 20 14.59 1.09 -15.76
CA ASN A 20 14.25 1.25 -14.35
C ASN A 20 13.29 0.16 -13.86
N PHE A 21 13.77 -0.75 -13.01
CA PHE A 21 12.99 -1.87 -12.49
C PHE A 21 12.53 -1.59 -11.04
N LEU A 22 11.39 -0.93 -10.92
CA LEU A 22 10.77 -0.53 -9.66
C LEU A 22 9.97 -1.64 -8.99
N LEU A 23 9.57 -2.72 -9.68
CA LEU A 23 8.64 -3.72 -9.12
C LEU A 23 9.11 -4.29 -7.78
N MET A 24 10.39 -4.66 -7.67
CA MET A 24 10.96 -5.25 -6.45
C MET A 24 11.13 -4.21 -5.33
N HIS A 25 11.33 -2.94 -5.67
CA HIS A 25 11.46 -1.86 -4.70
C HIS A 25 10.08 -1.34 -4.22
N ALA A 26 9.14 -1.20 -5.15
CA ALA A 26 7.78 -0.70 -4.91
C ALA A 26 6.89 -1.73 -4.17
N MET A 27 7.30 -3.00 -4.09
CA MET A 27 6.58 -4.01 -3.32
C MET A 27 6.65 -3.77 -1.80
N GLY A 28 7.75 -3.19 -1.30
CA GLY A 28 7.88 -2.78 0.10
C GLY A 28 6.84 -1.74 0.53
N PRO A 29 6.76 -0.56 -0.12
CA PRO A 29 5.72 0.43 0.13
C PRO A 29 4.29 -0.09 -0.06
N ASN A 30 4.06 -0.97 -1.07
CA ASN A 30 2.74 -1.57 -1.29
C ASN A 30 2.28 -2.43 -0.09
N MET A 31 3.20 -3.20 0.50
CA MET A 31 2.92 -3.99 1.71
C MET A 31 2.79 -3.10 2.96
N ALA A 32 3.64 -2.07 3.07
CA ALA A 32 3.58 -1.11 4.18
C ALA A 32 2.22 -0.38 4.25
N GLY A 33 1.64 -0.03 3.09
CA GLY A 33 0.32 0.60 3.03
C GLY A 33 -0.79 -0.30 3.58
N ALA A 34 -0.77 -1.61 3.28
CA ALA A 34 -1.76 -2.54 3.82
C ALA A 34 -1.65 -2.71 5.34
N ILE A 35 -0.42 -2.81 5.86
CA ILE A 35 -0.18 -2.89 7.30
C ILE A 35 -0.63 -1.60 7.99
N GLY A 36 -0.30 -0.43 7.41
CA GLY A 36 -0.72 0.87 7.92
C GLY A 36 -2.25 1.01 8.00
N CYS A 37 -2.99 0.53 6.99
CA CYS A 37 -4.45 0.50 7.02
C CYS A 37 -5.00 -0.39 8.14
N SER A 38 -4.40 -1.56 8.39
CA SER A 38 -4.82 -2.44 9.49
C SER A 38 -4.58 -1.80 10.86
N VAL A 39 -3.44 -1.13 11.05
CA VAL A 39 -3.13 -0.38 12.28
C VAL A 39 -4.10 0.79 12.47
N ALA A 40 -4.31 1.58 11.41
CA ALA A 40 -5.27 2.68 11.44
C ALA A 40 -6.68 2.18 11.80
N ALA A 41 -7.15 1.08 11.18
CA ALA A 41 -8.43 0.47 11.50
C ALA A 41 -8.52 0.03 12.97
N GLY A 42 -7.46 -0.56 13.53
CA GLY A 42 -7.41 -0.91 14.95
C GLY A 42 -7.51 0.31 15.89
N ILE A 43 -6.82 1.40 15.54
CA ILE A 43 -6.91 2.67 16.28
C ILE A 43 -8.33 3.25 16.17
N PHE A 44 -8.90 3.28 14.97
CA PHE A 44 -10.27 3.75 14.76
C PHE A 44 -11.29 2.94 15.56
N LEU A 45 -11.17 1.60 15.59
CA LEU A 45 -12.03 0.75 16.41
C LEU A 45 -11.89 1.03 17.91
N THR A 46 -10.70 1.41 18.37
CA THR A 46 -10.46 1.76 19.79
C THR A 46 -11.00 3.15 20.13
N MET A 47 -10.99 4.08 19.16
CA MET A 47 -11.47 5.45 19.32
C MET A 47 -12.98 5.61 19.13
N VAL A 48 -13.60 4.80 18.27
CA VAL A 48 -15.06 4.75 18.11
C VAL A 48 -15.62 4.14 19.40
N PRO A 49 -16.46 4.87 20.17
CA PRO A 49 -16.98 4.36 21.43
C PRO A 49 -17.72 3.05 21.19
N ALA A 50 -17.39 2.01 21.95
CA ALA A 50 -18.07 0.71 21.94
C ALA A 50 -19.55 0.75 22.39
N THR A 51 -20.16 1.94 22.42
CA THR A 51 -21.50 2.21 22.97
C THR A 51 -22.62 2.21 21.91
N ILE A 52 -22.29 1.93 20.64
CA ILE A 52 -23.27 1.86 19.52
C ILE A 52 -23.51 0.39 19.04
N LEU A 53 -22.96 -0.61 19.74
CA LEU A 53 -23.35 -2.03 19.63
C LEU A 53 -24.12 -2.44 20.88
#